data_AF-A0A6G7BXH9-F1
#
_entry.id   AF-A0A6G7BXH9-F1
#
_cell.length_a   1.000
_cell.length_b   1.000
_cell.length_c   1.000
_cell.angle_alpha   90.00
_cell.angle_beta   90.00
_cell.angle_gamma   90.00
#
_symmetry.space_group_name_H-M   'P 1'
#
loop_
_entity.id
_entity.type
_entity.pdbx_description
1 polymer ?
#
loop_
_entity_poly.entity_id
_entity_poly.type
_entity_poly.pdbx_seq_one_letter_code
_entity_poly.pdbx_strand_id
1 'polypeptide(L)'
;MKNSVETQIQIPDNISQIAQIVKNDWKKVYFGAVPYLIAMQSLNTIQDYFYEDSGTSIVNYFLANATTWRGETARQVKAKLKQLVERQGKN
;
A
#
# COMPACT_ATOMS: atom_id res chain seq x y z
N MET A 1 4.23 -1.91 35.59
CA MET A 1 4.72 -2.05 34.19
C MET A 1 3.50 -2.01 33.30
N LYS A 2 3.35 -1.00 32.43
CA LYS A 2 2.21 -0.89 31.53
C LYS A 2 2.45 -1.82 30.34
N ASN A 3 1.74 -2.93 30.28
CA ASN A 3 1.62 -3.74 29.07
C ASN A 3 0.78 -2.92 28.07
N SER A 4 1.45 -2.07 27.31
CA SER A 4 0.86 -1.46 26.13
C SER A 4 0.73 -2.56 25.09
N VAL A 5 -0.46 -3.15 24.96
CA VAL A 5 -0.77 -4.01 23.82
C VAL A 5 -0.73 -3.10 22.58
N GLU A 6 0.42 -3.02 21.93
CA GLU A 6 0.54 -2.41 20.61
C GLU A 6 -0.41 -3.15 19.68
N THR A 7 -1.52 -2.51 19.35
CA THR A 7 -2.53 -3.11 18.47
C THR A 7 -1.91 -3.19 17.08
N GLN A 8 -1.41 -4.36 16.69
CA GLN A 8 -0.94 -4.58 15.32
C GLN A 8 -2.15 -4.43 14.40
N ILE A 9 -2.13 -3.38 13.56
CA ILE A 9 -3.17 -3.19 12.55
C ILE A 9 -2.98 -4.30 11.51
N GLN A 10 -3.96 -5.19 11.38
CA GLN A 10 -3.92 -6.19 10.32
C GLN A 10 -4.13 -5.50 8.98
N ILE A 11 -3.06 -5.38 8.17
CA ILE A 11 -3.16 -4.85 6.81
C ILE A 11 -3.78 -5.91 5.90
N PRO A 12 -4.93 -5.64 5.24
CA PRO A 12 -5.62 -6.62 4.41
C PRO A 12 -4.84 -6.92 3.11
N ASP A 13 -5.19 -8.01 2.41
CA ASP A 13 -4.63 -8.32 1.08
C ASP A 13 -5.32 -7.50 -0.03
N ASN A 14 -6.51 -6.94 0.23
CA ASN A 14 -7.24 -6.13 -0.73
C ASN A 14 -6.59 -4.75 -0.91
N ILE A 15 -6.16 -4.42 -2.14
CA ILE A 15 -5.37 -3.21 -2.42
C ILE A 15 -6.19 -1.92 -2.19
N SER A 16 -7.48 -1.89 -2.53
CA SER A 16 -8.34 -0.72 -2.32
C SER A 16 -8.50 -0.39 -0.83
N GLN A 17 -8.59 -1.41 0.02
CA GLN A 17 -8.63 -1.24 1.48
C GLN A 17 -7.29 -0.71 2.01
N ILE A 18 -6.16 -1.21 1.48
CA ILE A 18 -4.83 -0.65 1.79
C ILE A 18 -4.77 0.82 1.39
N ALA A 19 -5.26 1.20 0.21
CA ALA A 19 -5.27 2.59 -0.25
C ALA A 19 -6.05 3.50 0.69
N GLN A 20 -7.16 3.02 1.26
CA GLN A 20 -7.93 3.76 2.26
C GLN A 20 -7.15 3.97 3.56
N ILE A 21 -6.39 2.97 4.01
CA ILE A 21 -5.49 3.09 5.18
C ILE A 21 -4.44 4.18 4.91
N VAL A 22 -3.82 4.18 3.72
CA VAL A 22 -2.84 5.20 3.32
C VAL A 22 -3.46 6.60 3.38
N LYS A 23 -4.65 6.81 2.80
CA LYS A 23 -5.33 8.12 2.80
C LYS A 23 -5.69 8.60 4.21
N ASN A 24 -6.04 7.69 5.10
CA ASN A 24 -6.39 8.02 6.48
C ASN A 24 -5.16 8.41 7.31
N ASP A 25 -4.01 7.77 7.07
CA ASP A 25 -2.78 7.99 7.84
C ASP A 25 -1.92 9.12 7.24
N TRP A 26 -1.65 9.08 5.93
CA TRP A 26 -0.76 10.01 5.26
C TRP A 26 -1.48 11.30 4.82
N LYS A 27 -1.65 12.24 5.75
CA LYS A 27 -2.43 13.47 5.54
C LYS A 27 -1.96 14.34 4.36
N LYS A 28 -0.65 14.40 4.12
CA LYS A 28 -0.04 15.15 3.01
C LYS A 28 0.76 14.20 2.14
N VAL A 29 0.05 13.48 1.29
CA VAL A 29 0.63 12.55 0.31
C VAL A 29 1.59 13.31 -0.61
N TYR A 30 2.79 12.75 -0.82
CA TYR A 30 3.73 13.28 -1.79
C TYR A 30 3.11 13.26 -3.18
N PHE A 31 3.21 14.36 -3.94
CA PHE A 31 2.48 14.51 -5.21
C PHE A 31 2.77 13.38 -6.21
N GLY A 32 4.00 12.87 -6.26
CA GLY A 32 4.37 11.75 -7.12
C GLY A 32 3.74 10.41 -6.74
N ALA A 33 3.26 10.25 -5.50
CA ALA A 33 2.56 9.05 -5.05
C ALA A 33 1.04 9.10 -5.32
N VAL A 34 0.48 10.29 -5.54
CA VAL A 34 -0.97 10.51 -5.72
C VAL A 34 -1.58 9.69 -6.87
N PRO A 35 -1.03 9.69 -8.10
CA PRO A 35 -1.66 8.94 -9.20
C PRO A 35 -1.74 7.44 -8.91
N TYR A 36 -0.68 6.87 -8.34
CA TYR A 36 -0.64 5.45 -7.98
C TYR A 36 -1.57 5.11 -6.82
N LEU A 37 -1.70 6.01 -5.83
CA LEU A 37 -2.65 5.84 -4.73
C LEU A 37 -4.11 5.92 -5.21
N ILE A 38 -4.40 6.71 -6.25
CA ILE A 38 -5.71 6.75 -6.90
C ILE A 38 -5.96 5.43 -7.64
N ALA A 39 -5.01 4.97 -8.45
CA ALA A 39 -5.13 3.70 -9.16
C ALA A 39 -5.37 2.54 -8.17
N MET A 40 -4.63 2.49 -7.05
CA MET A 40 -4.81 1.49 -5.99
C MET A 40 -6.24 1.44 -5.42
N GLN A 41 -7.01 2.54 -5.43
CA GLN A 41 -8.40 2.52 -4.95
C GLN A 41 -9.34 1.70 -5.86
N SER A 42 -8.93 1.44 -7.10
CA SER A 42 -9.70 0.63 -8.06
C SER A 42 -9.29 -0.84 -8.11
N LEU A 43 -8.24 -1.23 -7.39
CA LEU A 43 -7.69 -2.59 -7.41
C LEU A 43 -8.16 -3.37 -6.19
N ASN A 44 -8.73 -4.55 -6.38
CA ASN A 44 -8.98 -5.50 -5.31
C ASN A 44 -7.76 -6.41 -5.09
N THR A 45 -7.08 -6.82 -6.17
CA THR A 45 -5.97 -7.77 -6.13
C THR A 45 -4.74 -7.27 -6.87
N ILE A 46 -3.57 -7.89 -6.65
CA ILE A 46 -2.33 -7.53 -7.35
C ILE A 46 -2.34 -7.95 -8.83
N GLN A 47 -3.28 -8.84 -9.22
CA GLN A 47 -3.50 -9.29 -10.59
C GLN A 47 -4.43 -8.37 -11.39
N ASP A 48 -5.12 -7.44 -10.72
CA ASP A 48 -6.00 -6.48 -11.38
C ASP A 48 -5.19 -5.49 -12.22
N TYR A 49 -5.88 -4.84 -13.17
CA TYR A 49 -5.31 -3.83 -14.05
C TYR A 49 -6.05 -2.51 -13.88
N PHE A 50 -5.31 -1.41 -13.97
CA PHE A 50 -5.85 -0.07 -14.15
C PHE A 50 -5.49 0.41 -15.55
N TYR A 51 -6.45 0.31 -16.47
CA TYR A 51 -6.19 0.43 -17.91
C TYR A 51 -5.11 -0.57 -18.36
N GLU A 52 -3.98 -0.10 -18.85
CA GLU A 52 -2.87 -0.94 -19.32
C GLU A 52 -1.82 -1.22 -18.23
N ASP A 53 -1.92 -0.55 -17.08
CA ASP A 53 -0.98 -0.72 -15.97
C ASP A 53 -1.41 -1.89 -15.07
N SER A 54 -0.51 -2.86 -14.89
CA SER A 54 -0.72 -3.96 -13.96
C SER A 54 -0.69 -3.50 -12.49
N GLY A 55 -1.44 -4.18 -11.62
CA GLY A 55 -1.42 -3.94 -10.18
C GLY A 55 -0.01 -3.99 -9.58
N THR A 56 0.83 -4.92 -10.03
CA THR A 56 2.26 -4.99 -9.68
C THR A 56 3.01 -3.69 -10.00
N SER A 57 2.85 -3.16 -11.22
CA SER A 57 3.53 -1.93 -11.62
C SER A 57 3.06 -0.73 -10.80
N ILE A 58 1.75 -0.60 -10.58
CA ILE A 58 1.13 0.47 -9.78
C ILE A 58 1.65 0.46 -8.35
N VAL A 59 1.67 -0.71 -7.71
CA VAL A 59 2.17 -0.86 -6.34
C VAL A 59 3.66 -0.54 -6.25
N ASN A 60 4.48 -0.99 -7.21
CA ASN A 60 5.91 -0.67 -7.23
C ASN A 60 6.16 0.84 -7.36
N TYR A 61 5.45 1.51 -8.26
CA TYR A 61 5.57 2.97 -8.41
C TYR A 61 5.06 3.75 -7.20
N PHE A 62 3.97 3.30 -6.57
CA PHE A 62 3.53 3.85 -5.29
C PHE A 62 4.62 3.75 -4.23
N LEU A 63 5.21 2.56 -4.05
CA LEU A 63 6.26 2.32 -3.06
C LEU A 63 7.51 3.18 -3.31
N ALA A 64 7.91 3.35 -4.57
CA ALA A 64 9.03 4.22 -4.94
C ALA A 64 8.79 5.70 -4.59
N ASN A 65 7.53 6.15 -4.67
CA ASN A 65 7.16 7.53 -4.36
C ASN A 65 6.73 7.74 -2.89
N ALA A 66 6.56 6.67 -2.12
CA ALA A 66 6.13 6.73 -0.72
C ALA A 66 7.29 6.90 0.28
N THR A 67 8.50 7.24 -0.15
CA THR A 67 9.71 7.27 0.72
C THR A 67 9.61 8.27 1.88
N THR A 68 8.85 9.36 1.71
CA THR A 68 8.63 10.38 2.73
C THR A 68 7.52 10.02 3.73
N TRP A 69 6.69 9.01 3.42
CA TRP A 69 5.70 8.48 4.36
C TRP A 69 6.38 7.58 5.40
N ARG A 70 6.29 7.94 6.68
CA ARG A 70 6.98 7.29 7.80
C ARG A 70 6.02 7.05 8.96
N GLY A 71 6.43 6.18 9.88
CA GLY A 71 5.61 5.75 11.02
C GLY A 71 5.25 4.27 10.93
N GLU A 72 4.61 3.77 11.98
CA GLU A 72 4.32 2.34 12.12
C GLU A 72 3.31 1.85 11.07
N THR A 73 2.24 2.61 10.82
CA THR A 73 1.29 2.32 9.72
C THR A 73 2.00 2.24 8.37
N ALA A 74 2.87 3.21 8.07
CA ALA A 74 3.63 3.26 6.83
C ALA A 74 4.52 2.02 6.65
N ARG A 75 5.19 1.59 7.73
CA ARG A 75 6.05 0.41 7.74
C ARG A 75 5.24 -0.86 7.44
N GLN A 76 4.12 -1.05 8.13
CA GLN A 76 3.26 -2.24 7.97
C GLN A 76 2.64 -2.29 6.57
N VAL A 77 2.09 -1.18 6.07
CA VAL A 77 1.50 -1.12 4.73
C VAL A 77 2.54 -1.39 3.64
N LYS A 78 3.71 -0.76 3.71
CA LYS A 78 4.78 -0.99 2.71
C LYS A 78 5.26 -2.43 2.72
N ALA A 79 5.38 -3.04 3.90
CA ALA A 79 5.76 -4.46 4.01
C ALA A 79 4.69 -5.36 3.38
N LYS A 80 3.40 -5.09 3.64
CA LYS A 80 2.30 -5.86 3.06
C LYS A 80 2.27 -5.76 1.54
N LEU A 81 2.39 -4.56 0.99
CA LEU A 81 2.41 -4.34 -0.45
C LEU A 81 3.58 -5.05 -1.14
N LYS A 82 4.79 -5.00 -0.55
CA LYS A 82 5.95 -5.76 -1.04
C LYS A 82 5.69 -7.26 -1.04
N GLN A 83 5.11 -7.80 0.03
CA GLN A 83 4.73 -9.21 0.10
C GLN A 83 3.77 -9.61 -1.02
N LEU A 84 2.78 -8.78 -1.35
CA LEU A 84 1.83 -9.06 -2.45
C LEU A 84 2.56 -9.11 -3.81
N VAL A 85 3.46 -8.15 -4.07
CA VAL A 85 4.28 -8.12 -5.30
C VAL A 85 5.18 -9.37 -5.39
N GLU A 86 5.87 -9.72 -4.31
CA GLU A 86 6.78 -10.88 -4.28
C GLU A 86 6.05 -12.22 -4.49
N ARG A 87 4.82 -12.36 -3.98
CA ARG A 87 4.01 -13.56 -4.21
C ARG A 87 3.62 -13.70 -5.68
N GLN A 88 3.30 -12.60 -6.36
CA GLN A 88 2.90 -12.66 -7.77
C GLN A 88 4.04 -13.08 -8.70
N GLY A 89 5.28 -12.66 -8.42
CA GLY A 89 6.45 -13.01 -9.22
C GLY A 89 6.99 -14.43 -9.02
N LYS A 90 6.38 -15.23 -8.14
CA LYS A 90 6.79 -16.62 -7.84
C LYS A 90 5.85 -17.67 -8.45
N ASN A 91 4.87 -17.24 -9.24
CA ASN A 91 3.89 -18.09 -9.91
C ASN A 91 4.29 -18.42 -11.34
#